data_AF-A0AAE9F4K2-F1
#
_entry.id   AF-A0AAE9F4K2-F1
#
_cell.length_a   1.000
_cell.length_b   1.000
_cell.length_c   1.000
_cell.angle_alpha   90.00
_cell.angle_beta   90.00
_cell.angle_gamma   90.00
#
_symmetry.space_group_name_H-M   'P 1'
#
loop_
_entity.id
_entity.type
_entity.pdbx_description
1 polymer ?
#
loop_
_entity_poly.entity_id
_entity_poly.type
_entity_poly.pdbx_seq_one_letter_code
_entity_poly.pdbx_strand_id
1 'polypeptide(L)'
;MNVVFYINAIGKSHLDFSDSLVDSLKEKGHTVDVIIARMNDQVTGHGKSKADRFYVFGFKNGSDWNKMHHLTNIFGDVRFPINGFRPYYDIGNSLCEILKRPSEK
;
A
#
# COMPACT_ATOMS: atom_id res chain seq x y z
N MET A 1 -0.61 6.90 23.86
CA MET A 1 -1.76 6.31 23.14
C MET A 1 -1.21 5.34 22.11
N ASN A 2 -1.94 4.26 21.84
CA ASN A 2 -1.58 3.29 20.80
C ASN A 2 -2.29 3.71 19.50
N VAL A 3 -1.53 3.85 18.42
CA VAL A 3 -2.01 4.25 17.10
C VAL A 3 -1.70 3.11 16.13
N VAL A 4 -2.69 2.74 15.32
CA VAL A 4 -2.47 1.88 14.17
C VAL A 4 -2.58 2.74 12.92
N PHE A 5 -1.51 2.79 12.13
CA PHE A 5 -1.46 3.53 10.88
C PHE A 5 -1.52 2.57 9.70
N TYR A 6 -2.56 2.66 8.90
CA TYR A 6 -2.76 1.80 7.74
C TYR A 6 -2.44 2.54 6.45
N ILE A 7 -1.64 1.91 5.57
CA ILE A 7 -1.27 2.47 4.27
C ILE A 7 -1.55 1.49 3.12
N ASN A 8 -2.12 2.02 2.05
CA ASN A 8 -2.16 1.37 0.74
C ASN A 8 -0.92 1.80 -0.05
N ALA A 9 0.12 0.96 -0.06
CA ALA A 9 1.38 1.25 -0.72
C ALA A 9 1.28 1.07 -2.24
N ILE A 10 1.04 2.17 -2.94
CA ILE A 10 0.99 2.24 -4.42
C ILE A 10 2.30 2.79 -5.01
N GLY A 11 3.03 3.60 -4.25
CA GLY A 11 4.27 4.26 -4.67
C GLY A 11 5.18 4.51 -3.48
N LYS A 12 6.48 4.74 -3.74
CA LYS A 12 7.47 4.96 -2.67
C LYS A 12 7.12 6.16 -1.78
N SER A 13 6.54 7.20 -2.38
CA SER A 13 6.05 8.40 -1.69
C SER A 13 5.05 8.10 -0.57
N HIS A 14 4.23 7.04 -0.68
CA HIS A 14 3.32 6.64 0.40
C HIS A 14 4.09 6.13 1.62
N LEU A 15 5.20 5.42 1.42
CA LEU A 15 6.08 4.99 2.52
C LEU A 15 6.78 6.20 3.14
N ASP A 16 7.28 7.13 2.31
CA ASP A 16 8.01 8.31 2.80
C ASP A 16 7.10 9.27 3.60
N PHE A 17 5.85 9.43 3.15
CA PHE A 17 4.84 10.17 3.89
C PHE A 17 4.49 9.48 5.21
N SER A 18 4.26 8.16 5.17
CA SER A 18 4.03 7.36 6.38
C SER A 18 5.17 7.53 7.37
N ASP A 19 6.41 7.52 6.89
CA ASP A 19 7.58 7.65 7.75
C ASP A 19 7.58 8.97 8.53
N SER A 20 7.33 10.07 7.82
CA SER A 20 7.30 11.42 8.40
C SER A 20 6.22 11.56 9.46
N LEU A 21 5.02 11.02 9.20
CA LEU A 21 3.90 11.10 10.14
C LEU A 21 4.14 10.20 11.37
N VAL A 22 4.58 8.97 11.16
CA VAL A 22 4.86 8.01 12.23
C VAL A 22 5.95 8.56 13.15
N ASP A 23 7.02 9.11 12.60
CA ASP A 23 8.11 9.68 13.40
C ASP A 23 7.63 10.83 14.27
N SER A 24 6.79 11.73 13.73
CA SER A 24 6.20 12.81 14.53
C SER A 24 5.32 12.30 15.67
N LEU A 25 4.57 11.21 15.45
CA LEU A 25 3.76 10.58 16.50
C LEU A 25 4.64 9.92 17.57
N LYS A 26 5.72 9.24 17.16
CA LYS A 26 6.69 8.62 18.06
C LYS A 26 7.39 9.67 18.94
N GLU A 27 7.77 10.80 18.36
CA GLU A 27 8.39 11.93 19.08
C GLU A 27 7.47 12.52 20.15
N LYS A 28 6.15 12.42 19.96
CA LYS A 28 5.14 12.82 20.96
C LYS A 28 4.82 11.74 22.00
N GLY A 29 5.60 10.66 22.03
CA GLY A 29 5.46 9.58 23.02
C GLY A 29 4.30 8.62 22.72
N HIS A 30 3.84 8.53 21.47
CA HIS A 30 2.88 7.51 21.07
C HIS A 30 3.57 6.18 20.74
N THR A 31 2.82 5.09 20.89
CA THR A 31 3.18 3.77 20.34
C THR A 31 2.45 3.65 19.00
N VAL A 32 3.19 3.32 17.95
CA VAL A 32 2.67 3.32 16.58
C VAL A 32 3.02 2.02 15.88
N ASP A 33 1.99 1.27 15.52
CA ASP A 33 2.10 0.10 14.64
C ASP A 33 1.67 0.50 13.23
N VAL A 34 2.38 0.01 12.21
CA VAL A 34 2.09 0.32 10.81
C VAL A 34 1.63 -0.95 10.08
N ILE A 35 0.51 -0.84 9.38
CA ILE A 35 0.00 -1.87 8.48
C ILE A 35 0.21 -1.40 7.04
N ILE A 36 0.94 -2.17 6.25
CA ILE A 36 1.27 -1.89 4.85
C ILE A 36 0.57 -2.90 3.96
N ALA A 37 -0.42 -2.42 3.21
CA ALA A 37 -1.08 -3.16 2.15
C ALA A 37 -0.43 -2.81 0.80
N ARG A 38 0.34 -3.73 0.22
CA ARG A 38 1.03 -3.50 -1.05
C ARG A 38 0.09 -3.66 -2.24
N MET A 39 -0.53 -2.55 -2.65
CA MET A 39 -1.30 -2.48 -3.89
C MET A 39 -0.41 -2.58 -5.11
N ASN A 40 0.77 -1.93 -5.06
CA ASN A 40 1.82 -2.08 -6.06
C ASN A 40 2.92 -2.98 -5.47
N ASP A 41 3.07 -4.18 -6.01
CA ASP A 41 4.09 -5.15 -5.59
C ASP A 41 5.53 -4.69 -5.86
N GLN A 42 5.73 -3.70 -6.73
CA GLN A 42 7.03 -3.08 -6.97
C GLN A 42 7.47 -2.12 -5.85
N VAL A 43 6.55 -1.76 -4.94
CA VAL A 43 6.89 -0.97 -3.75
C VAL A 43 7.43 -1.90 -2.67
N THR A 44 8.75 -1.99 -2.60
CA THR A 44 9.45 -2.85 -1.66
C THR A 44 9.86 -2.12 -0.37
N GLY A 45 10.16 -2.89 0.68
CA GLY A 45 10.52 -2.36 1.99
C GLY A 45 9.31 -1.92 2.83
N HIS A 46 9.59 -1.39 4.02
CA HIS A 46 8.58 -0.94 4.99
C HIS A 46 8.79 0.51 5.43
N GLY A 47 9.58 1.29 4.68
CA GLY A 47 9.99 2.63 5.07
C GLY A 47 11.19 2.61 6.04
N LYS A 48 11.44 3.75 6.67
CA LYS A 48 12.53 3.99 7.64
C LYS A 48 12.03 4.60 8.96
N SER A 49 10.72 4.66 9.18
CA SER A 49 10.16 5.20 10.42
C SER A 49 10.52 4.40 11.65
N LYS A 50 10.38 5.07 12.79
CA LYS A 50 10.54 4.56 14.15
C LYS A 50 9.30 3.82 14.65
N ALA A 51 8.48 3.24 13.77
CA ALA A 51 7.31 2.46 14.17
C ALA A 51 7.73 1.30 15.09
N ASP A 52 6.85 0.92 16.02
CA ASP A 52 7.10 -0.19 16.93
C ASP A 52 7.02 -1.54 16.20
N ARG A 53 6.07 -1.68 15.28
CA ARG A 53 5.89 -2.88 14.45
C ARG A 53 5.43 -2.53 13.05
N PHE A 54 5.79 -3.40 12.10
CA PHE A 54 5.32 -3.37 10.74
C PHE A 54 4.61 -4.68 10.39
N TYR A 55 3.36 -4.57 9.97
CA TYR A 55 2.57 -5.67 9.43
C TYR A 55 2.44 -5.47 7.93
N VAL A 56 3.01 -6.36 7.13
CA VAL A 56 3.11 -6.15 5.70
C VAL A 56 2.47 -7.31 4.95
N PHE A 57 1.56 -6.99 4.05
CA PHE A 57 0.90 -7.98 3.18
C PHE A 57 0.77 -7.45 1.76
N GLY A 58 0.62 -8.38 0.81
CA GLY A 58 0.59 -8.06 -0.60
C GLY A 58 0.42 -9.32 -1.45
N PHE A 59 0.44 -9.12 -2.76
CA PHE A 59 0.33 -10.20 -3.73
C PHE A 59 1.65 -11.00 -3.82
N LYS A 60 1.58 -12.33 -3.72
CA LYS A 60 2.74 -13.21 -3.90
C LYS A 60 3.20 -13.30 -5.37
N ASN A 61 2.25 -13.23 -6.30
CA ASN A 61 2.48 -13.45 -7.73
C ASN A 61 2.32 -12.17 -8.57
N GLY A 62 2.61 -11.01 -7.95
CA GLY A 62 2.40 -9.70 -8.57
C GLY A 62 0.96 -9.20 -8.46
N SER A 63 0.81 -7.88 -8.50
CA SER A 63 -0.48 -7.20 -8.49
C SER A 63 -0.89 -6.81 -9.91
N ASP A 64 -2.18 -6.58 -10.13
CA ASP A 64 -2.67 -5.99 -11.39
C ASP A 64 -2.34 -4.50 -11.51
N TRP A 65 -1.60 -3.91 -10.57
CA TRP A 65 -1.18 -2.51 -10.61
C TRP A 65 -0.41 -2.18 -11.89
N ASN A 66 0.51 -3.04 -12.33
CA ASN A 66 1.29 -2.79 -13.54
C ASN A 66 0.47 -2.79 -14.84
N LYS A 67 -0.79 -3.23 -14.79
CA LYS A 67 -1.72 -3.23 -15.94
C LYS A 67 -2.53 -1.94 -16.04
N MET A 68 -2.35 -1.01 -15.10
CA MET A 68 -3.07 0.27 -15.11
C MET A 68 -2.79 1.06 -16.39
N HIS A 69 -3.84 1.63 -16.97
CA HIS A 69 -3.76 2.32 -18.27
C HIS A 69 -2.69 3.41 -18.33
N HIS A 70 -2.49 4.14 -17.24
CA HIS A 70 -1.48 5.21 -17.16
C HIS A 70 -0.04 4.68 -17.05
N LEU A 71 0.16 3.38 -16.81
CA LEU A 71 1.48 2.73 -16.75
C LEU A 71 1.83 1.96 -18.02
N THR A 72 0.82 1.46 -18.73
CA THR A 72 1.02 0.67 -19.96
C THR A 72 1.08 1.53 -21.22
N ASN A 73 0.58 2.77 -21.18
CA ASN A 73 0.60 3.69 -22.32
C ASN A 73 0.88 5.14 -21.88
N ILE A 74 2.10 5.37 -21.40
CA ILE A 74 2.52 6.64 -20.77
C ILE A 74 2.54 7.83 -21.75
N PHE A 75 2.83 7.59 -23.02
CA PHE A 75 2.94 8.63 -24.06
C PHE A 75 1.73 8.67 -25.01
N GLY A 76 0.77 7.78 -24.82
CA GLY A 76 -0.47 7.78 -25.61
C GLY A 76 -1.43 8.85 -25.12
N ASP A 77 -2.27 9.33 -26.03
CA ASP A 77 -3.40 10.19 -25.67
C ASP A 77 -4.50 9.32 -25.04
N VAL A 78 -4.34 9.01 -23.76
CA VAL A 78 -5.25 8.14 -23.01
C VAL A 78 -6.27 9.01 -22.28
N ARG A 79 -7.51 9.05 -22.79
CA ARG A 79 -8.62 9.64 -22.02
C ARG A 79 -8.87 8.79 -20.79
N PHE A 80 -8.98 9.44 -19.63
CA PHE A 80 -9.36 8.74 -18.40
C PHE A 80 -10.74 8.09 -18.60
N PRO A 81 -10.87 6.76 -18.47
CA PRO A 81 -12.11 6.08 -18.79
C PRO A 81 -13.20 6.43 -17.77
N ILE A 82 -14.46 6.32 -18.19
CA ILE A 82 -15.59 6.31 -17.24
C ILE A 82 -15.35 5.16 -16.26
N ASN A 83 -15.35 5.46 -14.95
CA ASN A 83 -14.94 4.55 -13.87
C ASN A 83 -13.43 4.20 -13.84
N GLY A 84 -12.52 5.09 -14.27
CA GLY A 84 -11.08 4.82 -14.27
C GLY A 84 -10.44 4.58 -12.90
N PHE A 85 -11.15 4.82 -11.80
CA PHE A 85 -10.72 4.41 -10.45
C PHE A 85 -11.13 2.98 -10.07
N ARG A 86 -12.03 2.33 -10.82
CA ARG A 86 -12.49 0.96 -10.53
C ARG A 86 -11.36 -0.06 -10.31
N PRO A 87 -10.28 -0.07 -11.11
CA PRO A 87 -9.18 -1.00 -10.88
C PRO A 87 -8.52 -0.86 -9.49
N TYR A 88 -8.49 0.33 -8.89
CA TYR A 88 -7.97 0.52 -7.54
C TYR A 88 -8.82 -0.23 -6.51
N TYR A 89 -10.15 -0.19 -6.67
CA TYR A 89 -11.07 -0.94 -5.82
C TYR A 89 -10.93 -2.45 -6.02
N ASP A 90 -10.78 -2.91 -7.26
CA ASP A 90 -10.64 -4.34 -7.57
C ASP A 90 -9.33 -4.92 -7.00
N ILE A 91 -8.22 -4.18 -7.09
CA ILE A 91 -6.94 -4.53 -6.45
C ILE A 91 -7.09 -4.53 -4.92
N GLY A 92 -7.73 -3.51 -4.35
CA GLY A 92 -7.98 -3.43 -2.91
C GLY A 92 -8.81 -4.61 -2.38
N ASN A 93 -9.88 -4.98 -3.09
CA ASN A 93 -10.69 -6.15 -2.75
C ASN A 93 -9.87 -7.44 -2.82
N SER A 94 -9.05 -7.59 -3.85
CA SER A 94 -8.18 -8.76 -4.01
C SER A 94 -7.16 -8.90 -2.86
N LEU A 95 -6.63 -7.78 -2.35
CA LEU A 95 -5.79 -7.76 -1.15
C LEU A 95 -6.54 -8.25 0.10
N CYS A 96 -7.78 -7.83 0.30
CA CYS A 96 -8.61 -8.30 1.41
C CYS A 96 -8.85 -9.82 1.33
N GLU A 97 -9.08 -10.36 0.13
CA GLU A 97 -9.27 -11.81 -0.07
C GLU A 97 -7.99 -12.64 0.13
N ILE A 98 -6.81 -12.03 0.10
CA ILE A 98 -5.56 -12.71 0.50
C ILE A 98 -5.55 -12.91 2.02
N LEU A 99 -6.01 -11.92 2.80
CA LEU A 99 -6.03 -12.01 4.26
C LEU A 99 -7.10 -12.97 4.80
N LYS A 100 -8.19 -13.17 4.05
CA LYS A 100 -9.27 -14.10 4.42
C LYS A 100 -8.93 -15.57 4.17
N ARG A 101 -7.94 -15.86 3.32
CA ARG A 101 -7.51 -17.23 3.05
C ARG A 101 -6.56 -17.67 4.18
N PRO A 102 -6.90 -18.72 4.96
CA PRO A 102 -5.96 -19.28 5.90
C PRO A 102 -4.70 -19.67 5.13
N SER A 103 -3.52 -19.39 5.69
CA SER A 103 -2.29 -19.94 5.16
C SER A 103 -2.43 -21.46 5.12
N GLU A 104 -2.55 -22.05 3.93
CA GLU A 104 -2.34 -23.48 3.74
C GLU A 104 -0.95 -23.80 4.31
N LYS A 105 -0.93 -24.62 5.35
CA LYS A 105 0.29 -25.16 5.95
C LYS A 105 0.82 -26.29 5.09
#